data_AF-A0A933VFT9-F1
#
_entry.id   AF-A0A933VFT9-F1
#
_cell.length_a   1.000
_cell.length_b   1.000
_cell.length_c   1.000
_cell.angle_alpha   90.00
_cell.angle_beta   90.00
_cell.angle_gamma   90.00
#
_symmetry.space_group_name_H-M   'P 1'
#
loop_
_entity.id
_entity.type
_entity.pdbx_description
1 polymer ?
#
loop_
_entity_poly.entity_id
_entity_poly.type
_entity_poly.pdbx_seq_one_letter_code
_entity_poly.pdbx_strand_id
1 'polypeptide(L)'
;MSYQVLARKWRPRSFHTLVGQEHVLRALVNALDNDRLHHAYLFTGTRGVGKTTIARIFAKSLNCEQGVGSNPCGVCSACTEIDEGRFIDLIEVDAASRTKVDETRELLENVQYAPSRGRYKVYLIDEVHMFSNHSFNALLKTLEEPPPHVKFLLATTDPQKLPVTILSRCLQFNLKRLPQPLITGHLADVLKREDIEAELPALVELARAADGSMRDALSLLDQAIAFGGGAVREAEVRAMLGTIERGQVYAILRALARQDGASVLAEIAQLAEQAPDFSSVLAELLSLLQRIAVAQTVPNALDDSYGDRDTVLELAQLLSAEDVQLYYQIGLIGRRDLPLSPDARGGLEMILLRMLAFRPDSAQVRSNQSNAIVPARATPAAQAPASPRPVPAAKAASPAVSAKPATAVAAPAMAPASTRSTVPSGDWPALIEAMQLRSMVRQLAENCTLTEQNEQLVRLNLDPNHAQLNSPALEKKLAEALSAYFGRDTKLRIETEVPREETPAQRQSRLARERQKAAEQSIAEDDTVRTLEETFGAQVQRDSVRPLE
;
A
#
# COMPACT_ATOMS: atom_id res chain seq x y z
N MET A 1 -8.92 25.59 -29.19
CA MET A 1 -7.62 25.22 -28.57
C MET A 1 -7.88 24.02 -27.67
N SER A 2 -7.00 23.02 -27.59
CA SER A 2 -7.17 21.90 -26.67
C SER A 2 -7.01 22.36 -25.23
N TYR A 3 -8.03 22.20 -24.39
CA TYR A 3 -7.93 22.47 -22.95
C TYR A 3 -6.81 21.62 -22.35
N GLN A 4 -5.83 22.26 -21.73
CA GLN A 4 -4.67 21.60 -21.14
C GLN A 4 -4.71 21.78 -19.62
N VAL A 5 -5.00 20.67 -18.92
CA VAL A 5 -4.97 20.53 -17.46
C VAL A 5 -3.84 21.35 -16.83
N LEU A 6 -4.14 22.16 -15.82
CA LEU A 6 -3.19 23.05 -15.15
C LEU A 6 -1.96 22.29 -14.64
N ALA A 7 -2.15 21.07 -14.12
CA ALA A 7 -1.05 20.18 -13.70
C ALA A 7 -0.03 19.85 -14.82
N ARG A 8 -0.41 19.99 -16.10
CA ARG A 8 0.50 19.87 -17.27
C ARG A 8 0.97 21.23 -17.78
N LYS A 9 0.09 22.25 -17.79
CA LYS A 9 0.41 23.63 -18.23
C LYS A 9 1.47 24.30 -17.33
N TRP A 10 1.31 24.18 -16.02
CA TRP A 10 2.16 24.78 -14.98
C TRP A 10 3.34 23.90 -14.55
N ARG A 11 3.63 22.81 -15.26
CA ARG A 11 4.77 21.94 -14.95
C ARG A 11 6.08 22.75 -15.04
N PRO A 12 6.88 22.86 -13.95
CA PRO A 12 8.13 23.61 -13.97
C PRO A 12 9.07 23.21 -15.11
N ARG A 13 9.62 24.21 -15.81
CA ARG A 13 10.52 24.02 -16.97
C ARG A 13 11.99 24.36 -16.66
N SER A 14 12.26 24.88 -15.47
CA SER A 14 13.57 25.26 -14.95
C SER A 14 13.63 25.03 -13.42
N PHE A 15 14.83 24.94 -12.85
CA PHE A 15 14.99 24.78 -11.41
C PHE A 15 14.45 25.98 -10.60
N HIS A 16 14.55 27.21 -11.13
CA HIS A 16 14.01 28.42 -10.48
C HIS A 16 12.49 28.45 -10.41
N THR A 17 11.81 27.81 -11.37
CA THR A 17 10.34 27.69 -11.37
C THR A 17 9.83 26.55 -10.48
N LEU A 18 10.71 25.78 -9.83
CA LEU A 18 10.32 24.65 -8.99
C LEU A 18 10.10 25.10 -7.55
N VAL A 19 8.94 24.78 -6.99
CA VAL A 19 8.56 25.22 -5.65
C VAL A 19 9.11 24.27 -4.59
N GLY A 20 9.94 24.79 -3.69
CA GLY A 20 10.56 24.03 -2.60
C GLY A 20 11.74 23.14 -3.03
N GLN A 21 12.04 22.10 -2.24
CA GLN A 21 13.15 21.15 -2.46
C GLN A 21 14.56 21.78 -2.57
N GLU A 22 14.81 22.94 -1.94
CA GLU A 22 16.08 23.67 -2.04
C GLU A 22 17.34 22.82 -1.81
N HIS A 23 17.28 21.85 -0.89
CA HIS A 23 18.41 20.96 -0.58
C HIS A 23 18.78 20.05 -1.76
N VAL A 24 17.81 19.60 -2.55
CA VAL A 24 18.04 18.84 -3.80
C VAL A 24 18.52 19.78 -4.90
N LEU A 25 17.85 20.92 -5.07
CA LEU A 25 18.14 21.87 -6.14
C LEU A 25 19.59 22.38 -6.06
N ARG A 26 20.05 22.82 -4.88
CA ARG A 26 21.44 23.29 -4.67
C ARG A 26 22.47 22.23 -5.05
N ALA A 27 22.22 20.96 -4.74
CA ALA A 27 23.13 19.86 -5.08
C ALA A 27 23.16 19.56 -6.59
N LEU A 28 22.01 19.59 -7.27
CA LEU A 28 21.94 19.39 -8.73
C LEU A 28 22.56 20.56 -9.51
N VAL A 29 22.27 21.79 -9.10
CA VAL A 29 22.88 23.02 -9.65
C VAL A 29 24.40 22.96 -9.53
N ASN A 30 24.92 22.69 -8.32
CA ASN A 30 26.36 22.56 -8.12
C ASN A 30 27.00 21.40 -8.93
N ALA A 31 26.28 20.30 -9.16
CA ALA A 31 26.78 19.19 -9.98
C ALA A 31 26.87 19.55 -11.47
N LEU A 32 25.90 20.30 -12.00
CA LEU A 32 25.91 20.81 -13.37
C LEU A 32 27.00 21.87 -13.58
N ASP A 33 27.06 22.87 -12.71
CA ASP A 33 27.93 24.04 -12.89
C ASP A 33 29.42 23.74 -12.66
N ASN A 34 29.74 22.62 -11.99
CA ASN A 34 31.12 22.16 -11.76
C ASN A 34 31.49 20.89 -12.57
N ASP A 35 30.65 20.48 -13.53
CA ASP A 35 30.80 19.25 -14.33
C ASP A 35 31.05 17.96 -13.50
N ARG A 36 30.46 17.87 -12.31
CA ARG A 36 30.56 16.72 -11.40
C ARG A 36 29.38 15.78 -11.58
N LEU A 37 29.20 15.32 -12.82
CA LEU A 37 28.05 14.53 -13.25
C LEU A 37 28.20 13.04 -12.92
N HIS A 38 27.45 12.57 -11.91
CA HIS A 38 27.35 11.15 -11.59
C HIS A 38 26.74 10.36 -12.78
N HIS A 39 26.93 9.04 -12.83
CA HIS A 39 26.34 8.19 -13.87
C HIS A 39 24.87 7.84 -13.58
N ALA A 40 24.49 7.75 -12.31
CA ALA A 40 23.13 7.44 -11.88
C ALA A 40 22.65 8.32 -10.71
N TYR A 41 21.42 8.82 -10.82
CA TYR A 41 20.73 9.63 -9.82
C TYR A 41 19.42 8.95 -9.42
N LEU A 42 19.11 8.90 -8.13
CA LEU A 42 17.88 8.32 -7.60
C LEU A 42 17.06 9.36 -6.85
N PHE A 43 15.91 9.73 -7.41
CA PHE A 43 14.92 10.61 -6.80
C PHE A 43 13.91 9.79 -6.00
N THR A 44 13.87 9.99 -4.69
CA THR A 44 12.92 9.32 -3.78
C THR A 44 11.93 10.34 -3.21
N GLY A 45 10.75 9.89 -2.82
CA GLY A 45 9.70 10.76 -2.24
C GLY A 45 8.30 10.37 -2.69
N THR A 46 7.27 10.92 -2.04
CA THR A 46 5.87 10.57 -2.32
C THR A 46 5.44 10.88 -3.77
N ARG A 47 4.23 10.43 -4.15
CA ARG A 47 3.68 10.75 -5.48
C ARG A 47 3.54 12.27 -5.62
N GLY A 48 3.76 12.77 -6.84
CA GLY A 48 3.46 14.17 -7.20
C GLY A 48 4.30 15.30 -6.57
N VAL A 49 5.28 15.01 -5.71
CA VAL A 49 6.23 16.02 -5.15
C VAL A 49 7.27 16.55 -6.16
N GLY A 50 7.24 16.06 -7.41
CA GLY A 50 8.07 16.60 -8.50
C GLY A 50 9.23 15.73 -9.01
N LYS A 51 9.37 14.47 -8.56
CA LYS A 51 10.48 13.55 -8.95
C LYS A 51 10.80 13.57 -10.46
N THR A 52 9.83 13.15 -11.27
CA THR A 52 9.91 13.10 -12.74
C THR A 52 10.12 14.47 -13.39
N THR A 53 9.63 15.54 -12.74
CA THR A 53 9.81 16.92 -13.21
C THR A 53 11.25 17.39 -13.01
N ILE A 54 11.84 17.16 -11.82
CA ILE A 54 13.27 17.42 -11.57
C ILE A 54 14.14 16.65 -12.56
N ALA A 55 13.85 15.36 -12.76
CA ALA A 55 14.58 14.53 -13.71
C ALA A 55 14.54 15.08 -15.15
N ARG A 56 13.37 15.52 -15.64
CA ARG A 56 13.25 16.17 -16.96
C ARG A 56 14.03 17.48 -17.06
N ILE A 57 13.96 18.35 -16.05
CA ILE A 57 14.74 19.61 -16.02
C ILE A 57 16.25 19.31 -16.01
N PHE A 58 16.68 18.26 -15.30
CA PHE A 58 18.07 17.81 -15.28
C PHE A 58 18.50 17.26 -16.65
N ALA A 59 17.70 16.40 -17.29
CA ALA A 59 17.95 15.92 -18.65
C ALA A 59 18.05 17.07 -19.67
N LYS A 60 17.19 18.08 -19.53
CA LYS A 60 17.19 19.31 -20.33
C LYS A 60 18.48 20.14 -20.13
N SER A 61 18.97 20.18 -18.90
CA SER A 61 20.22 20.87 -18.52
C SER A 61 21.46 20.15 -19.05
N LEU A 62 21.44 18.81 -19.14
CA LEU A 62 22.50 17.98 -19.72
C LEU A 62 22.58 18.09 -21.26
N ASN A 63 21.43 18.15 -21.93
CA ASN A 63 21.33 18.13 -23.39
C ASN A 63 21.04 19.50 -24.02
N CYS A 64 21.21 20.60 -23.28
CA CYS A 64 21.06 21.94 -23.81
C CYS A 64 22.17 22.26 -24.84
N GLU A 65 21.77 22.71 -26.02
CA GLU A 65 22.69 23.09 -27.11
C GLU A 65 23.66 24.20 -26.69
N GLN A 66 23.23 25.13 -25.82
CA GLN A 66 24.06 26.22 -25.26
C GLN A 66 25.16 25.75 -24.29
N GLY A 67 25.17 24.48 -23.88
CA GLY A 67 26.11 23.94 -22.89
C GLY A 67 25.42 23.25 -21.72
N VAL A 68 26.19 22.47 -20.98
CA VAL A 68 25.75 21.90 -19.69
C VAL A 68 25.79 23.01 -18.64
N GLY A 69 24.72 23.18 -17.89
CA GLY A 69 24.65 24.17 -16.80
C GLY A 69 23.28 24.21 -16.14
N SER A 70 23.19 24.85 -14.98
CA SER A 70 21.97 24.93 -14.16
C SER A 70 20.78 25.67 -14.82
N ASN A 71 21.02 26.48 -15.86
CA ASN A 71 19.99 27.27 -16.53
C ASN A 71 19.76 26.78 -17.98
N PRO A 72 18.88 25.79 -18.21
CA PRO A 72 18.52 25.39 -19.57
C PRO A 72 17.79 26.53 -20.29
N CYS A 73 18.20 26.84 -21.53
CA CYS A 73 17.70 28.02 -22.24
C CYS A 73 16.19 28.00 -22.58
N GLY A 74 15.56 26.82 -22.60
CA GLY A 74 14.12 26.66 -22.85
C GLY A 74 13.67 26.88 -24.30
N VAL A 75 14.55 27.42 -25.17
CA VAL A 75 14.22 27.82 -26.56
C VAL A 75 14.92 27.01 -27.64
N CYS A 76 16.01 26.28 -27.32
CA CYS A 76 16.66 25.40 -28.29
C CYS A 76 15.83 24.13 -28.55
N SER A 77 16.04 23.48 -29.69
CA SER A 77 15.15 22.37 -30.10
C SER A 77 15.26 21.15 -29.18
N ALA A 78 16.46 20.84 -28.64
CA ALA A 78 16.59 19.87 -27.55
C ALA A 78 15.76 20.25 -26.30
N CYS A 79 15.71 21.53 -25.93
CA CYS A 79 14.90 22.00 -24.80
C CYS A 79 13.39 21.85 -25.04
N THR A 80 12.90 22.16 -26.25
CA THR A 80 11.48 22.05 -26.58
C THR A 80 11.04 20.59 -26.74
N GLU A 81 11.85 19.75 -27.39
CA GLU A 81 11.57 18.33 -27.58
C GLU A 81 11.52 17.56 -26.24
N ILE A 82 12.33 17.94 -25.25
CA ILE A 82 12.30 17.36 -23.90
C ILE A 82 11.03 17.77 -23.12
N ASP A 83 10.60 19.03 -23.23
CA ASP A 83 9.35 19.51 -22.61
C ASP A 83 8.11 18.81 -23.21
N GLU A 84 8.16 18.49 -24.51
CA GLU A 84 7.11 17.76 -25.22
C GLU A 84 7.16 16.22 -25.03
N GLY A 85 8.28 15.68 -24.56
CA GLY A 85 8.50 14.23 -24.43
C GLY A 85 8.75 13.52 -25.76
N ARG A 86 9.39 14.21 -26.73
CA ARG A 86 9.70 13.71 -28.08
C ARG A 86 11.21 13.64 -28.39
N PHE A 87 12.06 13.97 -27.43
CA PHE A 87 13.52 13.99 -27.61
C PHE A 87 14.11 12.57 -27.65
N ILE A 88 14.79 12.23 -28.74
CA ILE A 88 15.26 10.87 -29.07
C ILE A 88 16.22 10.30 -28.00
N ASP A 89 17.13 11.13 -27.49
CA ASP A 89 18.14 10.71 -26.49
C ASP A 89 17.64 10.86 -25.04
N LEU A 90 16.33 11.06 -24.82
CA LEU A 90 15.66 10.95 -23.51
C LEU A 90 14.65 9.80 -23.57
N ILE A 91 15.06 8.63 -23.09
CA ILE A 91 14.22 7.43 -23.08
C ILE A 91 13.45 7.40 -21.76
N GLU A 92 12.14 7.59 -21.83
CA GLU A 92 11.24 7.60 -20.67
C GLU A 92 10.51 6.26 -20.50
N VAL A 93 10.81 5.58 -19.41
CA VAL A 93 10.28 4.27 -19.04
C VAL A 93 9.42 4.42 -17.78
N ASP A 94 8.17 3.97 -17.85
CA ASP A 94 7.29 3.84 -16.69
C ASP A 94 7.26 2.36 -16.29
N ALA A 95 7.89 2.04 -15.17
CA ALA A 95 8.01 0.67 -14.66
C ALA A 95 6.67 0.06 -14.21
N ALA A 96 5.64 0.88 -13.93
CA ALA A 96 4.32 0.38 -13.55
C ALA A 96 3.51 -0.11 -14.77
N SER A 97 3.90 0.26 -15.99
CA SER A 97 3.22 -0.11 -17.23
C SER A 97 3.60 -1.53 -17.65
N ARG A 98 2.71 -2.51 -17.41
CA ARG A 98 2.99 -3.95 -17.62
C ARG A 98 3.45 -4.31 -19.04
N THR A 99 2.97 -3.63 -20.07
CA THR A 99 3.39 -3.86 -21.46
C THR A 99 4.86 -3.50 -21.70
N LYS A 100 5.40 -2.54 -20.94
CA LYS A 100 6.77 -2.06 -21.10
C LYS A 100 7.80 -2.94 -20.42
N VAL A 101 7.42 -3.87 -19.53
CA VAL A 101 8.39 -4.60 -18.68
C VAL A 101 9.36 -5.43 -19.53
N ASP A 102 8.88 -6.10 -20.57
CA ASP A 102 9.74 -6.83 -21.51
C ASP A 102 10.49 -5.88 -22.46
N GLU A 103 9.83 -4.84 -22.97
CA GLU A 103 10.46 -3.77 -23.79
C GLU A 103 11.63 -3.07 -23.04
N THR A 104 11.56 -2.94 -21.70
CA THR A 104 12.64 -2.31 -20.91
C THR A 104 13.97 -3.00 -21.09
N ARG A 105 13.97 -4.32 -21.31
CA ARG A 105 15.20 -5.10 -21.46
C ARG A 105 15.90 -4.73 -22.76
N GLU A 106 15.19 -4.72 -23.89
CA GLU A 106 15.75 -4.35 -25.19
C GLU A 106 16.27 -2.91 -25.19
N LEU A 107 15.57 -2.00 -24.52
CA LEU A 107 16.02 -0.61 -24.34
C LEU A 107 17.31 -0.49 -23.51
N LEU A 108 17.52 -1.38 -22.54
CA LEU A 108 18.73 -1.45 -21.70
C LEU A 108 19.91 -2.14 -22.40
N GLU A 109 19.65 -3.15 -23.25
CA GLU A 109 20.71 -3.77 -24.08
C GLU A 109 21.27 -2.73 -25.09
N ASN A 110 20.44 -1.80 -25.56
CA ASN A 110 20.82 -0.68 -26.44
C ASN A 110 21.55 0.50 -25.73
N VAL A 111 21.95 0.38 -24.47
CA VAL A 111 22.62 1.49 -23.73
C VAL A 111 24.04 1.78 -24.25
N GLN A 112 24.73 0.78 -24.80
CA GLN A 112 26.14 0.92 -25.23
C GLN A 112 26.32 1.89 -26.41
N TYR A 113 25.28 2.08 -27.23
CA TYR A 113 25.32 2.98 -28.38
C TYR A 113 25.36 4.47 -27.97
N ALA A 114 26.16 5.24 -28.71
CA ALA A 114 26.28 6.70 -28.55
C ALA A 114 24.92 7.42 -28.72
N PRO A 115 24.75 8.63 -28.15
CA PRO A 115 23.58 9.46 -28.41
C PRO A 115 23.51 9.88 -29.89
N SER A 116 22.30 10.04 -30.41
CA SER A 116 22.06 10.39 -31.82
C SER A 116 22.25 11.87 -32.11
N ARG A 117 21.93 12.73 -31.12
CA ARG A 117 21.92 14.19 -31.24
C ARG A 117 22.33 14.91 -29.96
N GLY A 118 21.96 14.37 -28.80
CA GLY A 118 22.30 14.92 -27.49
C GLY A 118 23.77 14.75 -27.12
N ARG A 119 24.19 15.44 -26.06
CA ARG A 119 25.50 15.22 -25.41
C ARG A 119 25.49 13.92 -24.59
N TYR A 120 24.34 13.59 -24.00
CA TYR A 120 24.12 12.41 -23.17
C TYR A 120 22.85 11.67 -23.58
N LYS A 121 22.93 10.34 -23.58
CA LYS A 121 21.78 9.44 -23.67
C LYS A 121 21.22 9.25 -22.26
N VAL A 122 20.05 9.82 -22.00
CA VAL A 122 19.43 9.88 -20.67
C VAL A 122 18.30 8.86 -20.58
N TYR A 123 18.39 7.98 -19.58
CA TYR A 123 17.36 7.01 -19.26
C TYR A 123 16.59 7.47 -18.02
N LEU A 124 15.34 7.90 -18.21
CA LEU A 124 14.45 8.29 -17.13
C LEU A 124 13.51 7.13 -16.81
N ILE A 125 13.70 6.49 -15.65
CA ILE A 125 12.92 5.34 -15.21
C ILE A 125 12.06 5.76 -14.02
N ASP A 126 10.76 5.94 -14.24
CA ASP A 126 9.78 6.27 -13.19
C ASP A 126 9.23 5.00 -12.52
N GLU A 127 8.91 5.13 -11.24
CA GLU A 127 8.57 4.05 -10.30
C GLU A 127 9.44 2.79 -10.40
N VAL A 128 10.76 2.96 -10.50
CA VAL A 128 11.76 1.89 -10.74
C VAL A 128 11.67 0.69 -9.77
N HIS A 129 11.04 0.84 -8.60
CA HIS A 129 10.76 -0.26 -7.67
C HIS A 129 9.80 -1.33 -8.21
N MET A 130 9.09 -1.05 -9.31
CA MET A 130 8.18 -1.96 -10.00
C MET A 130 8.89 -2.87 -11.03
N PHE A 131 10.20 -2.70 -11.24
CA PHE A 131 10.98 -3.56 -12.14
C PHE A 131 11.01 -5.03 -11.69
N SER A 132 11.11 -5.93 -12.67
CA SER A 132 11.37 -7.34 -12.41
C SER A 132 12.80 -7.54 -11.89
N ASN A 133 13.04 -8.64 -11.15
CA ASN A 133 14.39 -9.05 -10.74
C ASN A 133 15.35 -9.19 -11.94
N HIS A 134 14.84 -9.57 -13.12
CA HIS A 134 15.64 -9.68 -14.33
C HIS A 134 16.04 -8.31 -14.90
N SER A 135 15.09 -7.36 -14.95
CA SER A 135 15.32 -5.96 -15.36
C SER A 135 16.34 -5.27 -14.44
N PHE A 136 16.28 -5.52 -13.13
CA PHE A 136 17.28 -5.04 -12.18
C PHE A 136 18.69 -5.61 -12.44
N ASN A 137 18.80 -6.90 -12.78
CA ASN A 137 20.10 -7.52 -13.09
C ASN A 137 20.70 -6.98 -14.40
N ALA A 138 19.88 -6.63 -15.39
CA ALA A 138 20.34 -5.95 -16.60
C ALA A 138 20.86 -4.54 -16.29
N LEU A 139 20.12 -3.78 -15.47
CA LEU A 139 20.53 -2.44 -15.03
C LEU A 139 21.82 -2.48 -14.20
N LEU A 140 22.00 -3.47 -13.31
CA LEU A 140 23.20 -3.59 -12.46
C LEU A 140 24.50 -3.72 -13.26
N LYS A 141 24.52 -4.53 -14.33
CA LYS A 141 25.69 -4.65 -15.22
C LYS A 141 26.12 -3.29 -15.79
N THR A 142 25.13 -2.47 -16.15
CA THR A 142 25.34 -1.16 -16.79
C THR A 142 25.62 -0.05 -15.76
N LEU A 143 25.22 -0.23 -14.50
CA LEU A 143 25.57 0.65 -13.38
C LEU A 143 26.96 0.34 -12.79
N GLU A 144 27.48 -0.87 -13.01
CA GLU A 144 28.85 -1.24 -12.62
C GLU A 144 29.89 -0.66 -13.58
N GLU A 145 29.65 -0.75 -14.90
CA GLU A 145 30.53 -0.20 -15.94
C GLU A 145 29.74 0.75 -16.87
N PRO A 146 29.36 1.96 -16.40
CA PRO A 146 28.54 2.88 -17.18
C PRO A 146 29.33 3.57 -18.31
N PRO A 147 28.82 3.59 -19.56
CA PRO A 147 29.42 4.38 -20.63
C PRO A 147 29.38 5.89 -20.30
N PRO A 148 30.40 6.67 -20.66
CA PRO A 148 30.53 8.07 -20.22
C PRO A 148 29.41 8.99 -20.77
N HIS A 149 28.84 8.63 -21.91
CA HIS A 149 27.72 9.33 -22.54
C HIS A 149 26.34 8.96 -21.98
N VAL A 150 26.26 8.02 -21.04
CA VAL A 150 24.98 7.53 -20.48
C VAL A 150 24.72 8.15 -19.11
N LYS A 151 23.47 8.54 -18.85
CA LYS A 151 23.03 9.04 -17.54
C LYS A 151 21.69 8.40 -17.16
N PHE A 152 21.62 7.74 -16.00
CA PHE A 152 20.41 7.16 -15.44
C PHE A 152 19.75 8.12 -14.45
N LEU A 153 18.47 8.40 -14.63
CA LEU A 153 17.62 9.17 -13.74
C LEU A 153 16.49 8.27 -13.26
N LEU A 154 16.65 7.72 -12.07
CA LEU A 154 15.71 6.79 -11.46
C LEU A 154 14.76 7.56 -10.53
N ALA A 155 13.47 7.24 -10.53
CA ALA A 155 12.49 7.80 -9.60
C ALA A 155 11.66 6.69 -8.93
N THR A 156 11.36 6.84 -7.64
CA THR A 156 10.53 5.88 -6.88
C THR A 156 9.74 6.54 -5.75
N THR A 157 8.52 6.07 -5.46
CA THR A 157 7.83 6.30 -4.18
C THR A 157 8.37 5.47 -3.03
N ASP A 158 8.95 4.31 -3.33
CA ASP A 158 9.35 3.32 -2.34
C ASP A 158 10.82 2.92 -2.55
N PRO A 159 11.76 3.51 -1.79
CA PRO A 159 13.16 3.15 -1.87
C PRO A 159 13.51 1.86 -1.11
N GLN A 160 12.63 1.35 -0.24
CA GLN A 160 12.91 0.15 0.58
C GLN A 160 12.81 -1.14 -0.24
N LYS A 161 12.00 -1.13 -1.30
CA LYS A 161 11.92 -2.22 -2.28
C LYS A 161 13.12 -2.31 -3.24
N LEU A 162 14.00 -1.31 -3.27
CA LEU A 162 15.16 -1.33 -4.15
C LEU A 162 16.31 -2.15 -3.55
N PRO A 163 16.97 -3.03 -4.33
CA PRO A 163 18.18 -3.71 -3.90
C PRO A 163 19.26 -2.72 -3.46
N VAL A 164 19.92 -3.02 -2.33
CA VAL A 164 21.02 -2.20 -1.77
C VAL A 164 22.16 -2.02 -2.78
N THR A 165 22.35 -2.99 -3.69
CA THR A 165 23.32 -2.96 -4.80
C THR A 165 23.07 -1.85 -5.83
N ILE A 166 21.83 -1.36 -5.95
CA ILE A 166 21.49 -0.19 -6.79
C ILE A 166 21.61 1.08 -5.96
N LEU A 167 21.13 1.05 -4.70
CA LEU A 167 21.20 2.19 -3.78
C LEU A 167 22.64 2.66 -3.52
N SER A 168 23.63 1.76 -3.49
CA SER A 168 25.05 2.09 -3.34
C SER A 168 25.69 2.69 -4.59
N ARG A 169 25.08 2.53 -5.77
CA ARG A 169 25.57 3.01 -7.08
C ARG A 169 24.83 4.24 -7.59
N CYS A 170 23.89 4.79 -6.83
CA CYS A 170 23.12 5.97 -7.21
C CYS A 170 23.35 7.11 -6.23
N LEU A 171 23.49 8.34 -6.73
CA LEU A 171 23.42 9.52 -5.88
C LEU A 171 21.95 9.76 -5.49
N GLN A 172 21.63 9.64 -4.20
CA GLN A 172 20.26 9.65 -3.72
C GLN A 172 19.78 11.05 -3.32
N PHE A 173 18.60 11.43 -3.80
CA PHE A 173 17.94 12.69 -3.47
C PHE A 173 16.52 12.43 -2.97
N ASN A 174 16.29 12.72 -1.68
CA ASN A 174 14.99 12.58 -1.06
C ASN A 174 14.19 13.90 -1.15
N LEU A 175 13.11 13.89 -1.93
CA LEU A 175 12.16 14.98 -2.06
C LEU A 175 11.13 14.89 -0.91
N LYS A 176 11.03 15.96 -0.12
CA LYS A 176 10.12 16.03 1.02
C LYS A 176 8.68 16.31 0.55
N ARG A 177 7.69 16.00 1.39
CA ARG A 177 6.33 16.54 1.22
C ARG A 177 6.38 18.07 1.28
N LEU A 178 5.59 18.73 0.43
CA LEU A 178 5.53 20.20 0.42
C LEU A 178 4.66 20.71 1.59
N PRO A 179 5.09 21.75 2.33
CA PRO A 179 4.27 22.36 3.37
C PRO A 179 2.98 22.98 2.79
N GLN A 180 1.86 22.86 3.51
CA GLN A 180 0.56 23.41 3.07
C GLN A 180 0.62 24.90 2.68
N PRO A 181 1.25 25.82 3.45
CA PRO A 181 1.29 27.24 3.07
C PRO A 181 1.99 27.51 1.73
N LEU A 182 2.98 26.67 1.38
CA LEU A 182 3.73 26.76 0.12
C LEU A 182 2.87 26.26 -1.05
N ILE A 183 2.02 25.24 -0.85
CA ILE A 183 1.03 24.81 -1.84
C ILE A 183 -0.02 25.90 -2.03
N THR A 184 -0.65 26.37 -0.94
CA THR A 184 -1.68 27.42 -0.98
C THR A 184 -1.19 28.69 -1.68
N GLY A 185 0.03 29.15 -1.37
CA GLY A 185 0.66 30.28 -2.06
C GLY A 185 0.86 30.04 -3.56
N HIS A 186 1.30 28.85 -3.96
CA HIS A 186 1.47 28.52 -5.37
C HIS A 186 0.13 28.42 -6.13
N LEU A 187 -0.91 27.83 -5.53
CA LEU A 187 -2.24 27.78 -6.13
C LEU A 187 -2.80 29.20 -6.34
N ALA A 188 -2.64 30.09 -5.35
CA ALA A 188 -3.02 31.49 -5.48
C ALA A 188 -2.28 32.21 -6.62
N ASP A 189 -0.98 31.95 -6.79
CA ASP A 189 -0.19 32.55 -7.88
C ASP A 189 -0.50 31.97 -9.26
N VAL A 190 -0.94 30.71 -9.34
CA VAL A 190 -1.48 30.12 -10.57
C VAL A 190 -2.80 30.79 -10.95
N LEU A 191 -3.74 30.90 -10.01
CA LEU A 191 -5.08 31.48 -10.26
C LEU A 191 -5.02 32.95 -10.68
N LYS A 192 -4.16 33.75 -10.04
CA LYS A 192 -3.89 35.14 -10.46
C LYS A 192 -3.36 35.27 -11.89
N ARG A 193 -2.71 34.24 -12.44
CA ARG A 193 -2.16 34.23 -13.81
C ARG A 193 -3.11 33.64 -14.84
N GLU A 194 -4.09 32.87 -14.39
CA GLU A 194 -5.20 32.36 -15.22
C GLU A 194 -6.43 33.31 -15.19
N ASP A 195 -6.39 34.37 -14.38
CA ASP A 195 -7.47 35.35 -14.16
C ASP A 195 -8.76 34.72 -13.61
N ILE A 196 -8.60 33.88 -12.57
CA ILE A 196 -9.69 33.12 -11.92
C ILE A 196 -9.91 33.62 -10.49
N GLU A 197 -11.16 33.95 -10.16
CA GLU A 197 -11.56 34.32 -8.80
C GLU A 197 -11.47 33.13 -7.83
N ALA A 198 -10.86 33.33 -6.67
CA ALA A 198 -10.67 32.28 -5.67
C ALA A 198 -10.62 32.81 -4.24
N GLU A 199 -11.21 32.04 -3.32
CA GLU A 199 -11.24 32.33 -1.89
C GLU A 199 -10.06 31.65 -1.17
N LEU A 200 -9.36 32.37 -0.28
CA LEU A 200 -8.19 31.82 0.42
C LEU A 200 -8.51 30.55 1.25
N PRO A 201 -9.64 30.43 1.97
CA PRO A 201 -10.01 29.18 2.65
C PRO A 201 -10.12 27.98 1.71
N ALA A 202 -10.70 28.16 0.51
CA ALA A 202 -10.80 27.12 -0.49
C ALA A 202 -9.42 26.57 -0.91
N LEU A 203 -8.43 27.46 -1.04
CA LEU A 203 -7.04 27.09 -1.36
C LEU A 203 -6.32 26.38 -0.20
N VAL A 204 -6.73 26.60 1.04
CA VAL A 204 -6.22 25.86 2.22
C VAL A 204 -6.80 24.45 2.26
N GLU A 205 -8.10 24.28 1.97
CA GLU A 205 -8.74 22.97 1.85
C GLU A 205 -8.12 22.13 0.72
N LEU A 206 -7.95 22.70 -0.48
CA LEU A 206 -7.27 22.04 -1.60
C LEU A 206 -5.81 21.65 -1.25
N ALA A 207 -5.07 22.53 -0.57
CA ALA A 207 -3.70 22.25 -0.14
C ALA A 207 -3.61 21.15 0.93
N ARG A 208 -4.63 21.02 1.79
CA ARG A 208 -4.74 19.93 2.77
C ARG A 208 -5.07 18.61 2.09
N ALA A 209 -6.08 18.58 1.22
CA ALA A 209 -6.49 17.40 0.47
C ALA A 209 -5.38 16.84 -0.43
N ALA A 210 -4.47 17.70 -0.90
CA ALA A 210 -3.31 17.31 -1.70
C ALA A 210 -2.17 16.60 -0.94
N ASP A 211 -2.21 16.51 0.40
CA ASP A 211 -1.23 15.80 1.25
C ASP A 211 0.27 16.03 0.90
N GLY A 212 0.62 17.29 0.56
CA GLY A 212 1.99 17.67 0.21
C GLY A 212 2.41 17.41 -1.24
N SER A 213 1.48 17.00 -2.12
CA SER A 213 1.70 16.74 -3.55
C SER A 213 1.24 17.91 -4.43
N MET A 214 2.16 18.55 -5.16
CA MET A 214 1.81 19.66 -6.05
C MET A 214 0.99 19.21 -7.26
N ARG A 215 1.27 17.99 -7.78
CA ARG A 215 0.51 17.44 -8.92
C ARG A 215 -0.96 17.25 -8.56
N ASP A 216 -1.22 16.72 -7.36
CA ASP A 216 -2.58 16.41 -6.93
C ASP A 216 -3.29 17.72 -6.52
N ALA A 217 -2.59 18.68 -5.89
CA ALA A 217 -3.11 20.04 -5.65
C ALA A 217 -3.60 20.75 -6.91
N LEU A 218 -2.80 20.74 -8.00
CA LEU A 218 -3.19 21.34 -9.28
C LEU A 218 -4.33 20.55 -9.96
N SER A 219 -4.39 19.23 -9.77
CA SER A 219 -5.47 18.40 -10.35
C SER A 219 -6.79 18.59 -9.61
N LEU A 220 -6.78 18.74 -8.28
CA LEU A 220 -7.93 19.12 -7.49
C LEU A 220 -8.37 20.57 -7.81
N LEU A 221 -7.42 21.46 -8.11
CA LEU A 221 -7.75 22.82 -8.55
C LEU A 221 -8.47 22.86 -9.91
N ASP A 222 -8.00 22.10 -10.90
CA ASP A 222 -8.71 21.92 -12.19
C ASP A 222 -10.15 21.42 -11.96
N GLN A 223 -10.35 20.46 -11.05
CA GLN A 223 -11.68 19.95 -10.69
C GLN A 223 -12.54 21.03 -10.02
N ALA A 224 -11.97 21.80 -9.09
CA ALA A 224 -12.68 22.88 -8.40
C ALA A 224 -13.14 23.97 -9.37
N ILE A 225 -12.29 24.37 -10.32
CA ILE A 225 -12.65 25.35 -11.37
C ILE A 225 -13.79 24.82 -12.24
N ALA A 226 -13.76 23.54 -12.62
CA ALA A 226 -14.81 22.91 -13.41
C ALA A 226 -16.13 22.78 -12.65
N PHE A 227 -16.07 22.51 -11.34
CA PHE A 227 -17.25 22.36 -10.47
C PHE A 227 -17.88 23.72 -10.10
N GLY A 228 -17.06 24.72 -9.76
CA GLY A 228 -17.47 26.09 -9.40
C GLY A 228 -17.79 27.01 -10.58
N GLY A 229 -17.90 26.47 -11.79
CA GLY A 229 -18.29 27.22 -12.99
C GLY A 229 -17.30 28.32 -13.41
N GLY A 230 -16.01 28.17 -13.10
CA GLY A 230 -14.97 29.17 -13.40
C GLY A 230 -14.55 30.04 -12.21
N ALA A 231 -15.05 29.78 -11.01
CA ALA A 231 -14.54 30.36 -9.76
C ALA A 231 -14.21 29.23 -8.75
N VAL A 232 -13.44 29.56 -7.70
CA VAL A 232 -13.02 28.60 -6.66
C VAL A 232 -13.47 29.10 -5.28
N ARG A 233 -14.70 28.74 -4.89
CA ARG A 233 -15.29 29.10 -3.58
C ARG A 233 -15.16 27.98 -2.57
N GLU A 234 -15.14 28.34 -1.28
CA GLU A 234 -14.95 27.38 -0.18
C GLU A 234 -16.09 26.35 -0.13
N ALA A 235 -17.34 26.78 -0.26
CA ALA A 235 -18.50 25.89 -0.22
C ALA A 235 -18.51 24.87 -1.37
N GLU A 236 -18.12 25.31 -2.57
CA GLU A 236 -18.03 24.47 -3.78
C GLU A 236 -16.89 23.45 -3.66
N VAL A 237 -15.72 23.88 -3.20
CA VAL A 237 -14.58 22.99 -2.91
C VAL A 237 -14.93 21.98 -1.82
N ARG A 238 -15.62 22.40 -0.75
CA ARG A 238 -16.02 21.53 0.36
C ARG A 238 -16.99 20.44 -0.11
N ALA A 239 -17.96 20.79 -0.95
CA ALA A 239 -18.88 19.86 -1.57
C ALA A 239 -18.16 18.90 -2.55
N MET A 240 -17.25 19.41 -3.39
CA MET A 240 -16.47 18.61 -4.34
C MET A 240 -15.57 17.58 -3.65
N LEU A 241 -14.88 17.97 -2.57
CA LEU A 241 -13.98 17.08 -1.83
C LEU A 241 -14.72 16.05 -0.96
N GLY A 242 -16.04 16.16 -0.80
CA GLY A 242 -16.80 15.38 0.18
C GLY A 242 -16.33 15.60 1.63
N THR A 243 -15.62 16.71 1.88
CA THR A 243 -15.11 17.06 3.20
C THR A 243 -16.28 17.34 4.14
N ILE A 244 -16.45 16.44 5.11
CA ILE A 244 -17.50 16.50 6.11
C ILE A 244 -17.52 17.87 6.78
N GLU A 245 -18.72 18.43 6.93
CA GLU A 245 -18.89 19.64 7.70
C GLU A 245 -18.48 19.37 9.15
N ARG A 246 -17.38 19.99 9.59
CA ARG A 246 -16.78 19.75 10.92
C ARG A 246 -17.77 19.90 12.07
N GLY A 247 -18.82 20.70 11.89
CA GLY A 247 -19.96 20.81 12.80
C GLY A 247 -20.58 19.46 13.18
N GLN A 248 -20.71 18.52 12.24
CA GLN A 248 -21.23 17.16 12.48
C GLN A 248 -20.27 16.33 13.33
N VAL A 249 -18.95 16.41 13.07
CA VAL A 249 -17.95 15.72 13.90
C VAL A 249 -17.91 16.30 15.33
N TYR A 250 -18.07 17.62 15.47
CA TYR A 250 -18.26 18.26 16.78
C TYR A 250 -19.56 17.85 17.47
N ALA A 251 -20.65 17.68 16.73
CA ALA A 251 -21.93 17.21 17.28
C ALA A 251 -21.82 15.77 17.79
N ILE A 252 -21.17 14.86 17.05
CA ILE A 252 -20.84 13.50 17.50
C ILE A 252 -20.00 13.52 18.79
N LEU A 253 -18.95 14.34 18.86
CA LEU A 253 -18.13 14.45 20.07
C LEU A 253 -18.92 15.01 21.26
N ARG A 254 -19.82 15.98 21.06
CA ARG A 254 -20.74 16.45 22.11
C ARG A 254 -21.73 15.38 22.54
N ALA A 255 -22.25 14.57 21.62
CA ALA A 255 -23.17 13.47 21.92
C ALA A 255 -22.48 12.34 22.69
N LEU A 256 -21.25 11.96 22.31
CA LEU A 256 -20.39 11.04 23.06
C LEU A 256 -20.11 11.56 24.49
N ALA A 257 -19.73 12.84 24.63
CA ALA A 257 -19.48 13.46 25.94
C ALA A 257 -20.71 13.45 26.86
N ARG A 258 -21.91 13.60 26.29
CA ARG A 258 -23.20 13.52 26.99
C ARG A 258 -23.71 12.08 27.20
N GLN A 259 -23.01 11.07 26.68
CA GLN A 259 -23.43 9.67 26.61
C GLN A 259 -24.77 9.42 25.89
N ASP A 260 -25.17 10.32 24.99
CA ASP A 260 -26.44 10.21 24.29
C ASP A 260 -26.29 9.36 23.02
N GLY A 261 -26.50 8.05 23.18
CA GLY A 261 -26.48 7.10 22.07
C GLY A 261 -27.56 7.33 21.02
N ALA A 262 -28.68 7.95 21.36
CA ALA A 262 -29.73 8.29 20.39
C ALA A 262 -29.28 9.45 19.51
N SER A 263 -28.70 10.50 20.10
CA SER A 263 -28.07 11.59 19.34
C SER A 263 -26.90 11.10 18.50
N VAL A 264 -26.02 10.22 19.01
CA VAL A 264 -24.92 9.64 18.21
C VAL A 264 -25.43 8.92 16.96
N LEU A 265 -26.47 8.09 17.07
CA LEU A 265 -27.05 7.40 15.91
C LEU A 265 -27.78 8.36 14.95
N ALA A 266 -28.39 9.44 15.45
CA ALA A 266 -29.01 10.47 14.62
C ALA A 266 -27.98 11.25 13.79
N GLU A 267 -26.84 11.64 14.37
CA GLU A 267 -25.74 12.30 13.67
C GLU A 267 -25.13 11.37 12.58
N ILE A 268 -25.00 10.07 12.84
CA ILE A 268 -24.54 9.09 11.84
C ILE A 268 -25.57 8.95 10.70
N ALA A 269 -26.86 9.02 10.99
CA ALA A 269 -27.90 8.99 9.96
C ALA A 269 -27.85 10.26 9.07
N GLN A 270 -27.70 11.45 9.66
CA GLN A 270 -27.53 12.71 8.91
C GLN A 270 -26.25 12.72 8.08
N LEU A 271 -25.15 12.21 8.62
CA LEU A 271 -23.92 11.95 7.85
C LEU A 271 -24.24 11.08 6.63
N ALA A 272 -24.89 9.93 6.82
CA ALA A 272 -25.15 8.97 5.74
C ALA A 272 -26.00 9.55 4.58
N GLU A 273 -26.88 10.52 4.84
CA GLU A 273 -27.63 11.23 3.80
C GLU A 273 -26.73 12.02 2.82
N GLN A 274 -25.53 12.42 3.26
CA GLN A 274 -24.55 13.18 2.47
C GLN A 274 -23.49 12.28 1.79
N ALA A 275 -23.64 10.95 1.89
CA ALA A 275 -22.72 9.93 1.34
C ALA A 275 -21.20 10.15 1.62
N PRO A 276 -20.78 10.42 2.88
CA PRO A 276 -19.39 10.69 3.24
C PRO A 276 -18.54 9.42 3.24
N ASP A 277 -17.23 9.59 3.06
CA ASP A 277 -16.26 8.56 3.42
C ASP A 277 -16.17 8.43 4.95
N PHE A 278 -16.78 7.39 5.51
CA PHE A 278 -16.74 7.08 6.94
C PHE A 278 -15.31 6.86 7.48
N SER A 279 -14.34 6.49 6.64
CA SER A 279 -12.92 6.41 7.02
C SER A 279 -12.35 7.81 7.29
N SER A 280 -12.75 8.80 6.48
CA SER A 280 -12.41 10.20 6.67
C SER A 280 -13.15 10.83 7.85
N VAL A 281 -14.43 10.49 8.09
CA VAL A 281 -15.16 10.88 9.33
C VAL A 281 -14.38 10.43 10.57
N LEU A 282 -13.95 9.16 10.60
CA LEU A 282 -13.23 8.60 11.73
C LEU A 282 -11.80 9.17 11.85
N ALA A 283 -11.16 9.52 10.72
CA ALA A 283 -9.88 10.21 10.72
C ALA A 283 -9.96 11.62 11.33
N GLU A 284 -10.99 12.40 10.99
CA GLU A 284 -11.23 13.73 11.56
C GLU A 284 -11.60 13.64 13.05
N LEU A 285 -12.45 12.68 13.44
CA LEU A 285 -12.77 12.44 14.85
C LEU A 285 -11.52 12.11 15.68
N LEU A 286 -10.59 11.30 15.14
CA LEU A 286 -9.30 11.03 15.77
C LEU A 286 -8.41 12.28 15.86
N SER A 287 -8.38 13.12 14.82
CA SER A 287 -7.61 14.37 14.82
C SER A 287 -8.15 15.36 15.86
N LEU A 288 -9.48 15.48 15.98
CA LEU A 288 -10.12 16.30 17.01
C LEU A 288 -9.87 15.76 18.43
N LEU A 289 -9.97 14.44 18.66
CA LEU A 289 -9.59 13.84 19.96
C LEU A 289 -8.13 14.10 20.32
N GLN A 290 -7.20 14.03 19.35
CA GLN A 290 -5.80 14.41 19.56
C GLN A 290 -5.69 15.89 19.96
N ARG A 291 -6.36 16.81 19.25
CA ARG A 291 -6.34 18.25 19.58
C ARG A 291 -6.92 18.54 20.96
N ILE A 292 -7.98 17.82 21.36
CA ILE A 292 -8.57 17.90 22.70
C ILE A 292 -7.57 17.41 23.77
N ALA A 293 -6.87 16.28 23.54
CA ALA A 293 -5.84 15.80 24.46
C ALA A 293 -4.66 16.79 24.62
N VAL A 294 -4.25 17.45 23.53
CA VAL A 294 -3.26 18.54 23.57
C VAL A 294 -3.82 19.75 24.33
N ALA A 295 -5.09 20.12 24.13
CA ALA A 295 -5.75 21.21 24.86
C ALA A 295 -5.74 20.97 26.38
N GLN A 296 -6.04 19.74 26.81
CA GLN A 296 -6.08 19.34 28.22
C GLN A 296 -4.70 19.31 28.89
N THR A 297 -3.64 18.99 28.14
CA THR A 297 -2.29 18.84 28.68
C THR A 297 -1.44 20.10 28.54
N VAL A 298 -1.55 20.81 27.42
CA VAL A 298 -0.78 22.02 27.10
C VAL A 298 -1.67 23.03 26.34
N PRO A 299 -2.55 23.79 27.03
CA PRO A 299 -3.47 24.75 26.40
C PRO A 299 -2.78 25.80 25.51
N ASN A 300 -1.52 26.14 25.82
CA ASN A 300 -0.72 27.12 25.08
C ASN A 300 -0.15 26.56 23.76
N ALA A 301 -0.15 25.25 23.56
CA ALA A 301 0.32 24.59 22.34
C ALA A 301 -0.81 24.29 21.34
N LEU A 302 -2.05 24.74 21.63
CA LEU A 302 -3.17 24.53 20.73
C LEU A 302 -3.01 25.35 19.44
N ASP A 303 -2.92 24.64 18.32
CA ASP A 303 -2.98 25.21 16.98
C ASP A 303 -4.41 25.72 16.68
N ASP A 304 -4.48 26.98 16.27
CA ASP A 304 -5.71 27.71 15.92
C ASP A 304 -5.80 27.99 14.41
N SER A 305 -5.06 27.24 13.58
CA SER A 305 -5.13 27.29 12.10
C SER A 305 -6.52 27.02 11.50
N TYR A 306 -7.52 26.74 12.35
CA TYR A 306 -8.89 26.42 11.98
C TYR A 306 -9.95 27.35 12.61
N GLY A 307 -9.56 28.31 13.47
CA GLY A 307 -10.50 29.24 14.12
C GLY A 307 -11.53 28.59 15.05
N ASP A 308 -11.25 27.36 15.51
CA ASP A 308 -12.16 26.50 16.28
C ASP A 308 -11.68 26.30 17.73
N ARG A 309 -10.68 27.08 18.17
CA ARG A 309 -10.06 27.04 19.51
C ARG A 309 -11.07 26.99 20.65
N ASP A 310 -12.10 27.83 20.62
CA ASP A 310 -13.11 27.89 21.69
C ASP A 310 -13.96 26.61 21.75
N THR A 311 -14.34 26.05 20.60
CA THR A 311 -15.05 24.76 20.51
C THR A 311 -14.20 23.59 21.01
N VAL A 312 -12.90 23.60 20.72
CA VAL A 312 -11.97 22.57 21.21
C VAL A 312 -11.76 22.70 22.73
N LEU A 313 -11.72 23.92 23.27
CA LEU A 313 -11.64 24.18 24.71
C LEU A 313 -12.94 23.81 25.44
N GLU A 314 -14.12 24.02 24.85
CA GLU A 314 -15.42 23.53 25.35
C GLU A 314 -15.39 21.99 25.49
N LEU A 315 -15.01 21.29 24.42
CA LEU A 315 -14.94 19.82 24.43
C LEU A 315 -13.87 19.27 25.38
N ALA A 316 -12.76 19.98 25.55
CA ALA A 316 -11.72 19.64 26.51
C ALA A 316 -12.17 19.73 27.98
N GLN A 317 -13.20 20.52 28.29
CA GLN A 317 -13.83 20.58 29.61
C GLN A 317 -14.95 19.54 29.78
N LEU A 318 -15.63 19.16 28.69
CA LEU A 318 -16.74 18.20 28.71
C LEU A 318 -16.27 16.73 28.79
N LEU A 319 -15.14 16.39 28.16
CA LEU A 319 -14.58 15.03 28.17
C LEU A 319 -13.48 14.89 29.24
N SER A 320 -13.42 13.76 29.95
CA SER A 320 -12.27 13.48 30.82
C SER A 320 -11.04 13.07 30.00
N ALA A 321 -9.83 13.30 30.53
CA ALA A 321 -8.60 12.91 29.85
C ALA A 321 -8.52 11.38 29.62
N GLU A 322 -9.11 10.58 30.51
CA GLU A 322 -9.17 9.12 30.36
C GLU A 322 -10.13 8.70 29.23
N ASP A 323 -11.30 9.34 29.13
CA ASP A 323 -12.24 9.11 28.02
C ASP A 323 -11.62 9.50 26.68
N VAL A 324 -10.93 10.65 26.59
CA VAL A 324 -10.28 11.09 25.35
C VAL A 324 -9.25 10.08 24.87
N GLN A 325 -8.41 9.54 25.76
CA GLN A 325 -7.44 8.50 25.41
C GLN A 325 -8.12 7.19 25.01
N LEU A 326 -9.17 6.77 25.72
CA LEU A 326 -9.91 5.55 25.42
C LEU A 326 -10.65 5.64 24.08
N TYR A 327 -11.32 6.76 23.80
CA TYR A 327 -12.00 7.01 22.53
C TYR A 327 -11.00 7.08 21.38
N TYR A 328 -9.85 7.72 21.58
CA TYR A 328 -8.79 7.76 20.58
C TYR A 328 -8.27 6.34 20.27
N GLN A 329 -8.05 5.50 21.30
CA GLN A 329 -7.64 4.11 21.11
C GLN A 329 -8.71 3.27 20.39
N ILE A 330 -9.97 3.37 20.79
CA ILE A 330 -11.10 2.66 20.17
C ILE A 330 -11.24 3.08 18.69
N GLY A 331 -11.16 4.37 18.40
CA GLY A 331 -11.24 4.91 17.04
C GLY A 331 -10.05 4.49 16.17
N LEU A 332 -8.83 4.43 16.73
CA LEU A 332 -7.64 4.02 16.00
C LEU A 332 -7.68 2.54 15.62
N ILE A 333 -8.13 1.68 16.52
CA ILE A 333 -8.40 0.25 16.24
C ILE A 333 -9.53 0.15 15.21
N GLY A 334 -10.62 0.89 15.43
CA GLY A 334 -11.76 0.95 14.53
C GLY A 334 -11.36 1.33 13.10
N ARG A 335 -10.48 2.33 12.91
CA ARG A 335 -10.04 2.78 11.58
C ARG A 335 -9.23 1.73 10.82
N ARG A 336 -8.48 0.88 11.52
CA ARG A 336 -7.78 -0.27 10.93
C ARG A 336 -8.77 -1.36 10.51
N ASP A 337 -9.81 -1.58 11.31
CA ASP A 337 -10.75 -2.70 11.14
C ASP A 337 -11.98 -2.32 10.28
N LEU A 338 -12.22 -1.02 10.03
CA LEU A 338 -13.35 -0.50 9.25
C LEU A 338 -13.44 -1.09 7.82
N PRO A 339 -12.36 -1.27 7.05
CA PRO A 339 -12.43 -1.92 5.73
C PRO A 339 -12.79 -3.42 5.76
N LEU A 340 -12.81 -4.04 6.95
CA LEU A 340 -13.23 -5.43 7.16
C LEU A 340 -14.71 -5.53 7.57
N SER A 341 -15.39 -4.40 7.82
CA SER A 341 -16.80 -4.39 8.18
C SER A 341 -17.70 -4.70 6.96
N PRO A 342 -18.82 -5.43 7.12
CA PRO A 342 -19.73 -5.74 6.01
C PRO A 342 -20.37 -4.52 5.34
N ASP A 343 -20.50 -3.43 6.11
CA ASP A 343 -20.97 -2.12 5.68
C ASP A 343 -20.19 -1.05 6.47
N ALA A 344 -19.67 -0.05 5.77
CA ALA A 344 -18.83 0.99 6.36
C ALA A 344 -19.60 1.89 7.35
N ARG A 345 -20.90 2.09 7.12
CA ARG A 345 -21.76 2.82 8.07
C ARG A 345 -21.93 2.00 9.35
N GLY A 346 -22.38 0.74 9.25
CA GLY A 346 -22.51 -0.16 10.39
C GLY A 346 -21.19 -0.38 11.15
N GLY A 347 -20.05 -0.35 10.45
CA GLY A 347 -18.73 -0.34 11.05
C GLY A 347 -18.50 0.89 11.95
N LEU A 348 -18.82 2.11 11.47
CA LEU A 348 -18.72 3.33 12.26
C LEU A 348 -19.72 3.35 13.44
N GLU A 349 -20.96 2.89 13.23
CA GLU A 349 -21.96 2.74 14.30
C GLU A 349 -21.43 1.85 15.43
N MET A 350 -20.87 0.68 15.12
CA MET A 350 -20.28 -0.22 16.10
C MET A 350 -19.05 0.37 16.82
N ILE A 351 -18.23 1.18 16.14
CA ILE A 351 -17.08 1.86 16.74
C ILE A 351 -17.55 2.92 17.76
N LEU A 352 -18.55 3.73 17.41
CA LEU A 352 -19.07 4.80 18.28
C LEU A 352 -19.90 4.24 19.45
N LEU A 353 -20.69 3.19 19.23
CA LEU A 353 -21.36 2.44 20.30
C LEU A 353 -20.33 1.80 21.26
N ARG A 354 -19.17 1.37 20.76
CA ARG A 354 -18.08 0.86 21.60
C ARG A 354 -17.45 1.96 22.46
N MET A 355 -17.33 3.19 21.97
CA MET A 355 -16.91 4.34 22.79
C MET A 355 -17.91 4.65 23.92
N LEU A 356 -19.21 4.52 23.65
CA LEU A 356 -20.24 4.70 24.69
C LEU A 356 -20.24 3.57 25.74
N ALA A 357 -20.04 2.32 25.31
CA ALA A 357 -20.12 1.14 26.16
C ALA A 357 -18.89 0.92 27.05
N PHE A 358 -17.70 1.30 26.59
CA PHE A 358 -16.45 1.17 27.34
C PHE A 358 -16.01 2.55 27.86
N ARG A 359 -16.18 2.79 29.15
CA ARG A 359 -15.59 3.91 29.90
C ARG A 359 -14.79 3.39 31.10
N PRO A 360 -13.73 4.08 31.53
CA PRO A 360 -13.03 3.74 32.77
C PRO A 360 -13.97 3.95 33.95
N ASP A 361 -14.04 2.95 34.85
CA ASP A 361 -15.01 2.94 35.94
C ASP A 361 -14.59 3.84 37.11
N SER A 362 -14.87 5.14 36.96
CA SER A 362 -14.73 6.15 38.00
C SER A 362 -16.04 6.39 38.77
N ALA A 363 -17.09 5.59 38.54
CA ALA A 363 -18.45 5.87 39.01
C ALA A 363 -19.15 4.76 39.83
N GLN A 364 -18.84 3.47 39.66
CA GLN A 364 -19.62 2.39 40.29
C GLN A 364 -19.30 2.13 41.78
N VAL A 365 -18.41 2.90 42.42
CA VAL A 365 -18.11 2.77 43.87
C VAL A 365 -19.24 3.31 44.78
N ARG A 366 -20.37 3.79 44.23
CA ARG A 366 -21.50 4.36 45.00
C ARG A 366 -22.87 3.73 44.73
N SER A 367 -22.96 2.40 44.67
CA SER A 367 -24.26 1.71 44.72
C SER A 367 -24.26 0.39 45.50
N ASN A 368 -23.50 0.32 46.61
CA ASN A 368 -23.49 -0.86 47.48
C ASN A 368 -23.79 -0.54 48.96
N GLN A 369 -24.88 0.20 49.19
CA GLN A 369 -25.55 0.30 50.50
C GLN A 369 -27.07 0.27 50.34
N SER A 370 -27.66 -0.93 50.24
CA SER A 370 -29.09 -1.20 50.50
C SER A 370 -29.35 -2.71 50.54
N ASN A 371 -28.95 -3.36 51.64
CA ASN A 371 -29.74 -4.44 52.25
C ASN A 371 -29.15 -4.80 53.62
N ALA A 372 -29.68 -4.14 54.65
CA ALA A 372 -29.43 -4.52 56.03
C ALA A 372 -30.40 -5.65 56.41
N ILE A 373 -29.85 -6.83 56.75
CA ILE A 373 -30.53 -7.81 57.60
C ILE A 373 -29.64 -8.00 58.83
N VAL A 374 -30.17 -7.64 59.99
CA VAL A 374 -29.52 -7.72 61.29
C VAL A 374 -29.98 -9.00 61.99
N PRO A 375 -29.09 -9.71 62.70
CA PRO A 375 -29.27 -9.78 64.16
C PRO A 375 -28.03 -9.34 64.96
N ALA A 376 -28.27 -8.72 66.11
CA ALA A 376 -27.28 -8.56 67.20
C ALA A 376 -27.08 -9.92 67.94
N ARG A 377 -26.15 -10.19 68.87
CA ARG A 377 -25.21 -9.45 69.77
C ARG A 377 -24.21 -10.54 70.32
N ALA A 378 -23.16 -10.34 71.14
CA ALA A 378 -22.60 -9.19 71.87
C ALA A 378 -21.11 -9.39 72.24
N THR A 379 -20.28 -8.35 72.07
CA THR A 379 -19.11 -7.95 72.91
C THR A 379 -17.84 -8.85 73.05
N PRO A 380 -16.66 -8.25 73.39
CA PRO A 380 -15.34 -8.85 73.18
C PRO A 380 -14.58 -9.22 74.48
N ALA A 381 -13.46 -9.93 74.33
CA ALA A 381 -12.41 -10.04 75.34
C ALA A 381 -11.03 -9.74 74.72
N ALA A 382 -10.23 -8.91 75.38
CA ALA A 382 -8.90 -8.52 74.94
C ALA A 382 -7.82 -9.24 75.74
N GLN A 383 -6.70 -9.59 75.10
CA GLN A 383 -5.41 -9.80 75.77
C GLN A 383 -4.25 -9.60 74.77
N ALA A 384 -3.17 -9.00 75.25
CA ALA A 384 -1.91 -8.71 74.58
C ALA A 384 -0.79 -8.81 75.65
N PRO A 385 0.50 -8.60 75.32
CA PRO A 385 1.28 -9.02 74.16
C PRO A 385 2.51 -9.88 74.56
N ALA A 386 3.28 -10.40 73.59
CA ALA A 386 4.65 -10.88 73.83
C ALA A 386 5.57 -10.59 72.63
N SER A 387 6.84 -10.28 72.91
CA SER A 387 7.78 -9.60 72.00
C SER A 387 8.74 -10.55 71.24
N PRO A 388 9.46 -10.08 70.19
CA PRO A 388 10.03 -10.93 69.13
C PRO A 388 11.57 -11.10 69.19
N ARG A 389 12.13 -11.99 68.35
CA ARG A 389 13.51 -11.90 67.77
C ARG A 389 13.70 -12.87 66.55
N PRO A 390 14.77 -12.77 65.72
CA PRO A 390 14.56 -12.62 64.26
C PRO A 390 15.55 -13.41 63.35
N VAL A 391 15.64 -12.99 62.07
CA VAL A 391 16.71 -13.17 61.03
C VAL A 391 17.00 -14.57 60.45
N PRO A 392 17.67 -14.70 59.26
CA PRO A 392 17.99 -13.71 58.20
C PRO A 392 17.66 -14.13 56.74
N ALA A 393 17.95 -13.21 55.82
CA ALA A 393 17.86 -13.28 54.36
C ALA A 393 18.66 -14.39 53.63
N ALA A 394 18.28 -14.65 52.37
CA ALA A 394 19.02 -15.48 51.41
C ALA A 394 19.47 -14.66 50.18
N LYS A 395 20.66 -14.98 49.63
CA LYS A 395 21.16 -14.44 48.35
C LYS A 395 22.04 -15.46 47.61
N ALA A 396 21.69 -15.70 46.34
CA ALA A 396 22.52 -16.14 45.20
C ALA A 396 23.53 -17.30 45.33
N ALA A 397 23.31 -18.37 44.53
CA ALA A 397 24.25 -18.84 43.49
C ALA A 397 23.61 -19.93 42.57
N SER A 398 24.03 -19.98 41.30
CA SER A 398 23.73 -21.04 40.30
C SER A 398 24.95 -22.00 40.17
N PRO A 399 25.07 -23.01 39.25
CA PRO A 399 24.22 -23.37 38.09
C PRO A 399 24.09 -24.90 37.76
N ALA A 400 23.54 -25.19 36.55
CA ALA A 400 23.95 -26.26 35.60
C ALA A 400 23.12 -27.57 35.39
N VAL A 401 22.57 -27.68 34.15
CA VAL A 401 22.68 -28.81 33.18
C VAL A 401 21.71 -30.03 33.19
N SER A 402 21.03 -30.18 32.03
CA SER A 402 20.57 -31.40 31.29
C SER A 402 19.25 -32.17 31.54
N ALA A 403 18.54 -32.34 30.41
CA ALA A 403 17.88 -33.55 29.86
C ALA A 403 16.48 -34.06 30.33
N LYS A 404 15.48 -33.83 29.44
CA LYS A 404 14.40 -34.71 28.90
C LYS A 404 14.22 -36.18 29.40
N PRO A 405 13.08 -36.86 29.11
CA PRO A 405 11.69 -36.39 28.85
C PRO A 405 10.56 -37.32 29.43
N ALA A 406 9.28 -36.90 29.40
CA ALA A 406 8.12 -37.84 29.44
C ALA A 406 6.80 -37.23 28.88
N THR A 407 6.04 -38.05 28.12
CA THR A 407 4.56 -38.10 27.89
C THR A 407 3.74 -36.80 27.75
N ALA A 408 3.07 -36.48 26.64
CA ALA A 408 1.94 -37.17 25.95
C ALA A 408 0.70 -37.32 26.85
N VAL A 409 -0.44 -36.65 26.60
CA VAL A 409 -1.66 -37.09 25.83
C VAL A 409 -2.77 -36.05 26.17
N ALA A 410 -3.77 -35.64 25.37
CA ALA A 410 -4.29 -35.97 24.01
C ALA A 410 -5.05 -34.76 23.38
N ALA A 411 -5.50 -34.89 22.13
CA ALA A 411 -6.68 -34.21 21.55
C ALA A 411 -7.42 -35.20 20.59
N PRO A 412 -8.75 -35.08 20.35
CA PRO A 412 -9.59 -36.24 20.08
C PRO A 412 -9.74 -36.66 18.60
N ALA A 413 -10.26 -37.87 18.43
CA ALA A 413 -10.40 -38.56 17.14
C ALA A 413 -11.69 -38.22 16.37
N MET A 414 -11.62 -38.37 15.04
CA MET A 414 -12.77 -38.60 14.17
C MET A 414 -12.53 -39.89 13.37
N ALA A 415 -13.56 -40.70 13.22
CA ALA A 415 -13.54 -41.98 12.51
C ALA A 415 -14.61 -41.95 11.38
N PRO A 416 -14.74 -42.98 10.51
CA PRO A 416 -14.23 -42.84 9.15
C PRO A 416 -15.30 -42.99 8.07
N ALA A 417 -14.98 -42.58 6.83
CA ALA A 417 -15.73 -42.95 5.64
C ALA A 417 -14.76 -43.52 4.58
N SER A 418 -15.05 -44.74 4.12
CA SER A 418 -14.19 -45.49 3.22
C SER A 418 -14.59 -45.29 1.76
N THR A 419 -13.63 -45.04 0.88
CA THR A 419 -13.77 -45.40 -0.54
C THR A 419 -12.41 -45.74 -1.12
N ARG A 420 -12.12 -47.05 -1.25
CA ARG A 420 -10.94 -47.53 -1.98
C ARG A 420 -11.29 -47.62 -3.46
N SER A 421 -10.84 -46.65 -4.26
CA SER A 421 -10.78 -46.79 -5.71
C SER A 421 -9.38 -47.24 -6.11
N THR A 422 -9.28 -48.40 -6.75
CA THR A 422 -8.04 -48.89 -7.37
C THR A 422 -7.75 -48.08 -8.62
N VAL A 423 -6.81 -47.12 -8.53
CA VAL A 423 -6.33 -46.34 -9.67
C VAL A 423 -5.51 -47.25 -10.61
N PRO A 424 -5.69 -47.20 -11.94
CA PRO A 424 -4.86 -47.95 -12.88
C PRO A 424 -3.38 -47.54 -12.81
N SER A 425 -2.48 -48.48 -13.08
CA SER A 425 -1.06 -48.21 -13.26
C SER A 425 -0.84 -47.34 -14.51
N GLY A 426 -0.64 -46.04 -14.31
CA GLY A 426 -0.36 -45.06 -15.37
C GLY A 426 -0.79 -43.63 -15.04
N ASP A 427 -1.87 -43.43 -14.27
CA ASP A 427 -2.45 -42.10 -14.03
C ASP A 427 -1.76 -41.33 -12.90
N TRP A 428 -0.58 -40.76 -13.18
CA TRP A 428 0.14 -39.86 -12.27
C TRP A 428 -0.71 -38.71 -11.68
N PRO A 429 -1.58 -38.01 -12.45
CA PRO A 429 -2.44 -36.96 -11.88
C PRO A 429 -3.41 -37.48 -10.80
N ALA A 430 -4.00 -38.66 -11.01
CA ALA A 430 -4.91 -39.28 -10.05
C ALA A 430 -4.18 -39.72 -8.76
N LEU A 431 -2.91 -40.14 -8.89
CA LEU A 431 -2.05 -40.43 -7.73
C LEU A 431 -1.76 -39.16 -6.91
N ILE A 432 -1.53 -38.00 -7.54
CA ILE A 432 -1.30 -36.72 -6.83
C ILE A 432 -2.51 -36.34 -5.98
N GLU A 433 -3.73 -36.44 -6.54
CA GLU A 433 -4.96 -36.13 -5.81
C GLU A 433 -5.20 -37.12 -4.66
N ALA A 434 -5.01 -38.42 -4.91
CA ALA A 434 -5.18 -39.47 -3.90
C ALA A 434 -4.16 -39.37 -2.74
N MET A 435 -2.95 -38.85 -2.99
CA MET A 435 -1.92 -38.64 -1.95
C MET A 435 -2.17 -37.40 -1.06
N GLN A 436 -3.13 -36.52 -1.37
CA GLN A 436 -3.42 -35.28 -0.63
C GLN A 436 -2.17 -34.44 -0.28
N LEU A 437 -1.23 -34.33 -1.23
CA LEU A 437 0.04 -33.64 -1.04
C LEU A 437 -0.17 -32.16 -0.68
N ARG A 438 0.63 -31.64 0.27
CA ARG A 438 0.54 -30.25 0.76
C ARG A 438 1.57 -29.34 0.11
N SER A 439 1.12 -28.16 -0.34
CA SER A 439 1.97 -27.01 -0.73
C SER A 439 3.11 -27.40 -1.69
N MET A 440 4.36 -27.05 -1.40
CA MET A 440 5.52 -27.23 -2.29
C MET A 440 5.74 -28.67 -2.79
N VAL A 441 5.35 -29.70 -2.02
CA VAL A 441 5.49 -31.11 -2.46
C VAL A 441 4.49 -31.44 -3.57
N ARG A 442 3.29 -30.86 -3.52
CA ARG A 442 2.27 -30.98 -4.57
C ARG A 442 2.72 -30.28 -5.84
N GLN A 443 3.24 -29.05 -5.73
CA GLN A 443 3.76 -28.32 -6.89
C GLN A 443 4.93 -29.04 -7.57
N LEU A 444 5.81 -29.70 -6.82
CA LEU A 444 6.85 -30.55 -7.41
C LEU A 444 6.24 -31.72 -8.19
N ALA A 445 5.26 -32.42 -7.61
CA ALA A 445 4.61 -33.55 -8.27
C ALA A 445 3.79 -33.16 -9.52
N GLU A 446 3.10 -32.02 -9.50
CA GLU A 446 2.29 -31.50 -10.62
C GLU A 446 3.13 -31.02 -11.83
N ASN A 447 4.40 -30.67 -11.60
CA ASN A 447 5.36 -30.32 -12.66
C ASN A 447 6.23 -31.52 -13.12
N CYS A 448 6.03 -32.70 -12.52
CA CYS A 448 6.66 -33.95 -12.94
C CYS A 448 5.74 -34.77 -13.85
N THR A 449 6.31 -35.45 -14.85
CA THR A 449 5.68 -36.59 -15.54
C THR A 449 6.23 -37.90 -15.01
N LEU A 450 5.42 -38.97 -15.06
CA LEU A 450 5.81 -40.32 -14.66
C LEU A 450 6.43 -41.05 -15.85
N THR A 451 7.74 -41.32 -15.79
CA THR A 451 8.47 -42.00 -16.87
C THR A 451 8.55 -43.52 -16.68
N GLU A 452 8.61 -43.99 -15.43
CA GLU A 452 8.68 -45.43 -15.13
C GLU A 452 8.13 -45.72 -13.72
N GLN A 453 7.30 -46.76 -13.57
CA GLN A 453 6.75 -47.18 -12.28
C GLN A 453 6.93 -48.70 -12.09
N ASN A 454 7.93 -49.08 -11.31
CA ASN A 454 8.18 -50.47 -10.91
C ASN A 454 7.92 -50.66 -9.41
N GLU A 455 7.95 -51.90 -8.92
CA GLU A 455 7.63 -52.21 -7.52
C GLU A 455 8.56 -51.56 -6.48
N GLN A 456 9.78 -51.22 -6.88
CA GLN A 456 10.83 -50.66 -6.01
C GLN A 456 11.34 -49.29 -6.44
N LEU A 457 10.94 -48.78 -7.62
CA LEU A 457 11.46 -47.55 -8.21
C LEU A 457 10.36 -46.79 -8.96
N VAL A 458 10.21 -45.51 -8.64
CA VAL A 458 9.44 -44.53 -9.40
C VAL A 458 10.42 -43.55 -10.04
N ARG A 459 10.41 -43.43 -11.37
CA ARG A 459 11.13 -42.37 -12.10
C ARG A 459 10.15 -41.27 -12.49
N LEU A 460 10.50 -40.05 -12.11
CA LEU A 460 9.80 -38.85 -12.53
C LEU A 460 10.73 -38.01 -13.40
N ASN A 461 10.17 -37.38 -14.43
CA ASN A 461 10.87 -36.39 -15.22
C ASN A 461 10.31 -34.99 -14.92
N LEU A 462 11.20 -34.03 -14.62
CA LEU A 462 10.86 -32.65 -14.29
C LEU A 462 11.32 -31.71 -15.40
N ASP A 463 10.42 -30.84 -15.86
CA ASP A 463 10.73 -29.82 -16.87
C ASP A 463 11.93 -28.94 -16.44
N PRO A 464 12.95 -28.73 -17.28
CA PRO A 464 14.13 -27.92 -16.95
C PRO A 464 13.81 -26.50 -16.45
N ASN A 465 12.70 -25.89 -16.90
CA ASN A 465 12.26 -24.58 -16.43
C ASN A 465 11.88 -24.57 -14.94
N HIS A 466 11.55 -25.75 -14.39
CA HIS A 466 11.16 -25.97 -13.00
C HIS A 466 12.24 -26.69 -12.18
N ALA A 467 13.46 -26.87 -12.71
CA ALA A 467 14.55 -27.58 -12.02
C ALA A 467 14.88 -27.01 -10.63
N GLN A 468 14.63 -25.72 -10.37
CA GLN A 468 14.80 -25.11 -9.04
C GLN A 468 13.81 -25.60 -7.97
N LEU A 469 12.70 -26.25 -8.35
CA LEU A 469 11.80 -26.91 -7.41
C LEU A 469 12.36 -28.24 -6.89
N ASN A 470 13.30 -28.86 -7.61
CA ASN A 470 13.93 -30.10 -7.18
C ASN A 470 14.96 -29.83 -6.07
N SER A 471 14.54 -30.00 -4.82
CA SER A 471 15.44 -29.98 -3.67
C SER A 471 15.45 -31.36 -3.00
N PRO A 472 16.60 -31.83 -2.45
CA PRO A 472 16.68 -33.14 -1.79
C PRO A 472 15.68 -33.30 -0.62
N ALA A 473 15.28 -32.20 0.00
CA ALA A 473 14.29 -32.18 1.07
C ALA A 473 12.83 -32.35 0.59
N LEU A 474 12.52 -31.93 -0.64
CA LEU A 474 11.21 -32.17 -1.27
C LEU A 474 11.16 -33.53 -1.95
N GLU A 475 12.23 -33.97 -2.62
CA GLU A 475 12.36 -35.32 -3.18
C GLU A 475 12.15 -36.39 -2.09
N LYS A 476 12.82 -36.25 -0.93
CA LYS A 476 12.62 -37.18 0.19
C LYS A 476 11.18 -37.20 0.70
N LYS A 477 10.52 -36.04 0.82
CA LYS A 477 9.11 -35.96 1.26
C LYS A 477 8.13 -36.55 0.24
N LEU A 478 8.42 -36.40 -1.05
CA LEU A 478 7.63 -37.02 -2.12
C LEU A 478 7.82 -38.55 -2.11
N ALA A 479 9.05 -39.04 -1.90
CA ALA A 479 9.34 -40.46 -1.71
C ALA A 479 8.63 -41.03 -0.47
N GLU A 480 8.67 -40.33 0.68
CA GLU A 480 7.95 -40.72 1.89
C GLU A 480 6.43 -40.81 1.66
N ALA A 481 5.85 -39.87 0.90
CA ALA A 481 4.42 -39.90 0.55
C ALA A 481 4.07 -41.05 -0.41
N LEU A 482 4.92 -41.34 -1.41
CA LEU A 482 4.74 -42.46 -2.33
C LEU A 482 4.85 -43.81 -1.60
N SER A 483 5.84 -43.98 -0.72
CA SER A 483 6.00 -45.20 0.07
C SER A 483 4.83 -45.40 1.05
N ALA A 484 4.29 -44.32 1.63
CA ALA A 484 3.09 -44.37 2.45
C ALA A 484 1.83 -44.75 1.65
N TYR A 485 1.70 -44.26 0.40
CA TYR A 485 0.57 -44.56 -0.48
C TYR A 485 0.60 -46.00 -1.01
N PHE A 486 1.77 -46.48 -1.46
CA PHE A 486 1.93 -47.86 -1.98
C PHE A 486 2.12 -48.92 -0.89
N GLY A 487 2.33 -48.53 0.37
CA GLY A 487 2.54 -49.46 1.49
C GLY A 487 3.84 -50.27 1.41
N ARG A 488 4.82 -49.80 0.62
CA ARG A 488 6.11 -50.46 0.36
C ARG A 488 7.21 -49.41 0.18
N ASP A 489 8.46 -49.77 0.45
CA ASP A 489 9.60 -48.84 0.34
C ASP A 489 9.95 -48.60 -1.14
N THR A 490 9.43 -47.51 -1.70
CA THR A 490 9.70 -47.06 -3.07
C THR A 490 10.83 -46.05 -3.12
N LYS A 491 11.88 -46.34 -3.91
CA LYS A 491 12.89 -45.34 -4.27
C LYS A 491 12.31 -44.38 -5.30
N LEU A 492 12.49 -43.08 -5.07
CA LEU A 492 12.20 -42.04 -6.04
C LEU A 492 13.51 -41.65 -6.75
N ARG A 493 13.41 -41.30 -8.03
CA ARG A 493 14.49 -40.67 -8.80
C ARG A 493 13.90 -39.64 -9.73
N ILE A 494 14.26 -38.37 -9.52
CA ILE A 494 13.82 -37.25 -10.37
C ILE A 494 14.94 -36.92 -11.36
N GLU A 495 14.67 -37.09 -12.65
CA GLU A 495 15.55 -36.69 -13.75
C GLU A 495 15.01 -35.38 -14.36
N THR A 496 15.89 -34.57 -14.98
CA THR A 496 15.54 -33.23 -15.50
C THR A 496 15.81 -33.15 -16.99
N GLU A 497 14.87 -33.68 -17.77
CA GLU A 497 14.88 -33.67 -19.23
C GLU A 497 13.59 -33.03 -19.76
N VAL A 498 13.60 -32.50 -20.98
CA VAL A 498 12.39 -31.93 -21.60
C VAL A 498 11.32 -33.04 -21.72
N PRO A 499 10.14 -32.92 -21.09
CA PRO A 499 9.12 -33.97 -21.15
C PRO A 499 8.61 -34.19 -22.57
N ARG A 500 8.44 -35.45 -22.98
CA ARG A 500 7.82 -35.82 -24.27
C ARG A 500 6.29 -35.78 -24.26
N GLU A 501 5.69 -35.66 -23.09
CA GLU A 501 4.24 -35.64 -22.87
C GLU A 501 3.85 -34.42 -22.01
N GLU A 502 2.61 -33.92 -22.16
CA GLU A 502 2.11 -32.78 -21.38
C GLU A 502 2.23 -33.04 -19.87
N THR A 503 2.88 -32.14 -19.12
CA THR A 503 2.88 -32.21 -17.66
C THR A 503 1.45 -32.05 -17.11
N PRO A 504 1.12 -32.62 -15.92
CA PRO A 504 -0.18 -32.43 -15.28
C PRO A 504 -0.57 -30.94 -15.16
N ALA A 505 0.38 -30.07 -14.81
CA ALA A 505 0.19 -28.62 -14.76
C ALA A 505 -0.15 -28.00 -16.14
N GLN A 506 0.53 -28.39 -17.22
CA GLN A 506 0.20 -27.95 -18.59
C GLN A 506 -1.21 -28.42 -19.00
N ARG A 507 -1.56 -29.67 -18.69
CA ARG A 507 -2.88 -30.25 -18.98
C ARG A 507 -4.02 -29.54 -18.23
N GLN A 508 -3.82 -29.23 -16.95
CA GLN A 508 -4.77 -28.41 -16.18
C GLN A 508 -4.88 -26.99 -16.72
N SER A 509 -3.77 -26.35 -17.09
CA SER A 509 -3.77 -25.01 -17.71
C SER A 509 -4.53 -24.99 -19.04
N ARG A 510 -4.39 -26.03 -19.86
CA ARG A 510 -5.14 -26.19 -21.12
C ARG A 510 -6.64 -26.36 -20.86
N LEU A 511 -7.04 -27.26 -19.96
CA LEU A 511 -8.45 -27.47 -19.59
C LEU A 511 -9.10 -26.21 -19.00
N ALA A 512 -8.37 -25.43 -18.18
CA ALA A 512 -8.85 -24.15 -17.67
C ALA A 512 -9.06 -23.12 -18.79
N ARG A 513 -8.14 -23.03 -19.76
CA ARG A 513 -8.28 -22.17 -20.94
C ARG A 513 -9.43 -22.59 -21.86
N GLU A 514 -9.66 -23.89 -22.01
CA GLU A 514 -10.79 -24.44 -22.77
C GLU A 514 -12.14 -24.07 -22.10
N ARG A 515 -12.24 -24.19 -20.76
CA ARG A 515 -13.44 -23.76 -19.99
C ARG A 515 -13.69 -22.26 -20.06
N GLN A 516 -12.64 -21.43 -19.94
CA GLN A 516 -12.75 -19.98 -20.04
C GLN A 516 -13.32 -19.57 -21.41
N LYS A 517 -12.78 -20.13 -22.50
CA LYS A 517 -13.28 -19.88 -23.87
C LYS A 517 -14.72 -20.34 -24.06
N ALA A 518 -15.12 -21.47 -23.51
CA ALA A 518 -16.49 -21.94 -23.58
C ALA A 518 -17.47 -20.99 -22.86
N ALA A 519 -17.09 -20.43 -21.71
CA ALA A 519 -17.89 -19.44 -20.98
C ALA A 519 -18.00 -18.09 -21.73
N GLU A 520 -16.91 -17.64 -22.36
CA GLU A 520 -16.92 -16.45 -23.22
C GLU A 520 -17.81 -16.65 -24.46
N GLN A 521 -17.78 -17.84 -25.07
CA GLN A 521 -18.65 -18.19 -26.19
C GLN A 521 -20.12 -18.27 -25.77
N SER A 522 -20.45 -18.91 -24.65
CA SER A 522 -21.84 -19.03 -24.20
C SER A 522 -22.48 -17.67 -23.90
N ILE A 523 -21.71 -16.69 -23.41
CA ILE A 523 -22.21 -15.32 -23.18
C ILE A 523 -22.35 -14.54 -24.50
N ALA A 524 -21.48 -14.77 -25.48
CA ALA A 524 -21.57 -14.16 -26.82
C ALA A 524 -22.67 -14.80 -27.72
N GLU A 525 -23.15 -15.98 -27.35
CA GLU A 525 -24.24 -16.71 -28.02
C GLU A 525 -25.58 -16.61 -27.28
N ASP A 526 -25.64 -15.95 -26.11
CA ASP A 526 -26.86 -15.72 -25.36
C ASP A 526 -27.76 -14.68 -26.06
N ASP A 527 -28.98 -15.09 -26.41
CA ASP A 527 -29.97 -14.24 -27.09
C ASP A 527 -30.32 -12.97 -26.29
N THR A 528 -30.30 -13.02 -24.96
CA THR A 528 -30.58 -11.85 -24.11
C THR A 528 -29.43 -10.85 -24.16
N VAL A 529 -28.18 -11.34 -24.17
CA VAL A 529 -26.99 -10.51 -24.29
C VAL A 529 -26.95 -9.83 -25.66
N ARG A 530 -27.20 -10.58 -26.74
CA ARG A 530 -27.31 -10.01 -28.10
C ARG A 530 -28.41 -8.97 -28.21
N THR A 531 -29.59 -9.24 -27.63
CA THR A 531 -30.69 -8.26 -27.61
C THR A 531 -30.28 -6.98 -26.88
N LEU A 532 -29.47 -7.07 -25.81
CA LEU A 532 -28.95 -5.90 -25.08
C LEU A 532 -27.88 -5.14 -25.87
N GLU A 533 -26.97 -5.83 -26.55
CA GLU A 533 -25.96 -5.20 -27.42
C GLU A 533 -26.63 -4.50 -28.63
N GLU A 534 -27.60 -5.14 -29.28
CA GLU A 534 -28.32 -4.59 -30.44
C GLU A 534 -29.31 -3.46 -30.09
N THR A 535 -30.06 -3.58 -29.00
CA THR A 535 -31.12 -2.61 -28.64
C THR A 535 -30.58 -1.40 -27.88
N PHE A 536 -29.55 -1.59 -27.04
CA PHE A 536 -29.05 -0.55 -26.13
C PHE A 536 -27.58 -0.16 -26.38
N GLY A 537 -26.90 -0.78 -27.34
CA GLY A 537 -25.47 -0.53 -27.59
C GLY A 537 -24.57 -0.97 -26.44
N ALA A 538 -25.02 -1.96 -25.65
CA ALA A 538 -24.24 -2.52 -24.55
C ALA A 538 -22.96 -3.20 -25.07
N GLN A 539 -21.99 -3.39 -24.18
CA GLN A 539 -20.75 -4.11 -24.48
C GLN A 539 -20.44 -5.12 -23.36
N VAL A 540 -20.26 -6.39 -23.72
CA VAL A 540 -19.80 -7.41 -22.77
C VAL A 540 -18.35 -7.14 -22.34
N GLN A 541 -18.14 -6.94 -21.04
CA GLN A 541 -16.81 -6.89 -20.44
C GLN A 541 -16.21 -8.31 -20.35
N ARG A 542 -15.49 -8.72 -21.41
CA ARG A 542 -14.93 -10.09 -21.55
C ARG A 542 -14.08 -10.52 -20.35
N ASP A 543 -13.31 -9.60 -19.76
CA ASP A 543 -12.46 -9.85 -18.59
C ASP A 543 -13.24 -10.17 -17.29
N SER A 544 -14.56 -9.96 -17.28
CA SER A 544 -15.44 -10.29 -16.15
C SER A 544 -16.10 -11.67 -16.27
N VAL A 545 -16.00 -12.32 -17.44
CA VAL A 545 -16.57 -13.66 -17.68
C VAL A 545 -15.79 -14.71 -16.88
N ARG A 546 -16.51 -15.48 -16.07
CA ARG A 546 -15.97 -16.60 -15.29
C ARG A 546 -16.75 -17.88 -15.61
N PRO A 547 -16.07 -19.02 -15.83
CA PRO A 547 -16.74 -20.31 -15.95
C PRO A 547 -17.38 -20.68 -14.61
N LEU A 548 -18.54 -21.33 -14.69
CA LEU A 548 -19.15 -22.02 -13.55
C LEU A 548 -18.29 -23.26 -13.21
N GLU A 549 -18.15 -23.56 -11.92
CA GLU A 549 -17.27 -24.63 -11.39
C GLU A 549 -17.73 -26.06 -11.71
#